data_AF-A0A2E1DIE0-F1
#
_entry.id   AF-A0A2E1DIE0-F1
#
_cell.length_a   1.000
_cell.length_b   1.000
_cell.length_c   1.000
_cell.angle_alpha   90.00
_cell.angle_beta   90.00
_cell.angle_gamma   90.00
#
_symmetry.space_group_name_H-M   'P 1'
#
loop_
_entity.id
_entity.type
_entity.pdbx_description
1 polymer ?
#
loop_
_entity_poly.entity_id
_entity_poly.type
_entity_poly.pdbx_seq_one_letter_code
_entity_poly.pdbx_strand_id
1 'polypeptide(L)'
;MTDVFGVFIPIIAILLPAFIVLIVFVYESKNKKYKYDALIEVSKNVKDSEEVSDLLRSFKESKKSNKDLRRTGLVTLFTGIGLAALDKFGLDTGVFFGVGLLVMFIGVGQMIAGYVYPNQPDEINDVVESYEKK
;
A
#
# COMPACT_ATOMS: atom_id res chain seq x y z
N MET A 1 24.40 35.81 -11.42
CA MET A 1 23.14 35.10 -11.79
C MET A 1 23.17 33.63 -11.41
N THR A 2 24.34 32.99 -11.27
CA THR A 2 24.50 31.56 -10.93
C THR A 2 24.10 31.20 -9.49
N ASP A 3 24.21 32.12 -8.53
CA ASP A 3 23.95 31.82 -7.11
C ASP A 3 22.47 31.58 -6.79
N VAL A 4 21.58 32.28 -7.50
CA VAL A 4 20.13 32.13 -7.32
C VAL A 4 19.69 30.74 -7.77
N PHE A 5 20.13 30.29 -8.95
CA PHE A 5 19.82 28.95 -9.46
C PHE A 5 20.43 27.83 -8.61
N GLY A 6 21.61 28.05 -8.00
CA GLY A 6 22.26 27.06 -7.14
C GLY A 6 21.46 26.72 -5.87
N VAL A 7 20.67 27.65 -5.34
CA VAL A 7 19.82 27.42 -4.16
C VAL A 7 18.47 26.81 -4.54
N PHE A 8 17.90 27.15 -5.70
CA PHE A 8 16.61 26.62 -6.13
C PHE A 8 16.65 25.13 -6.52
N ILE A 9 17.75 24.64 -7.10
CA ILE A 9 17.89 23.23 -7.51
C ILE A 9 17.68 22.24 -6.34
N PRO A 10 18.39 22.34 -5.19
CA PRO A 10 18.19 21.42 -4.09
C PRO A 10 16.80 21.56 -3.44
N ILE A 11 16.24 22.77 -3.41
CA ILE A 11 14.89 23.00 -2.88
C ILE A 11 13.85 22.27 -3.73
N ILE A 12 13.91 22.41 -5.05
CA ILE A 12 12.97 21.75 -5.96
C ILE A 12 13.17 20.23 -5.94
N ALA A 13 14.41 19.75 -5.87
CA ALA A 13 14.73 18.33 -5.82
C ALA A 13 14.13 17.61 -4.60
N ILE A 14 14.02 18.29 -3.44
CA ILE A 14 13.40 17.74 -2.23
C ILE A 14 11.89 17.98 -2.22
N LEU A 15 11.42 19.12 -2.73
CA LEU A 15 10.02 19.52 -2.67
C LEU A 15 9.13 18.69 -3.62
N LEU A 16 9.61 18.37 -4.82
CA LEU A 16 8.87 17.56 -5.79
C LEU A 16 8.45 16.18 -5.26
N PRO A 17 9.36 15.33 -4.75
CA PRO A 17 8.97 14.02 -4.23
C PRO A 17 8.05 14.13 -3.01
N ALA A 18 8.27 15.11 -2.12
CA ALA A 18 7.39 15.36 -0.98
C ALA A 18 5.96 15.72 -1.44
N PHE A 19 5.84 16.54 -2.49
CA PHE A 19 4.55 16.95 -3.04
C PHE A 19 3.80 15.78 -3.70
N ILE A 20 4.51 14.91 -4.43
CA ILE A 20 3.93 13.70 -5.03
C ILE A 20 3.34 12.79 -3.95
N VAL A 21 4.09 12.54 -2.87
CA VAL A 21 3.61 11.73 -1.74
C VAL A 21 2.36 12.36 -1.10
N LEU A 22 2.33 13.68 -0.95
CA LEU A 22 1.18 14.40 -0.39
C LEU A 22 -0.07 14.26 -1.26
N ILE A 23 0.06 14.41 -2.58
CA ILE A 23 -1.05 14.23 -3.53
C ILE A 23 -1.61 12.81 -3.45
N VAL A 24 -0.74 11.80 -3.51
CA VAL A 24 -1.14 10.39 -3.43
C VAL A 24 -1.86 10.11 -2.12
N PHE A 25 -1.33 10.63 -1.00
CA PHE A 25 -1.93 10.47 0.32
C PHE A 25 -3.32 11.11 0.43
N VAL A 26 -3.47 12.35 -0.06
CA VAL A 26 -4.76 13.05 -0.05
C VAL A 26 -5.78 12.32 -0.92
N TYR A 27 -5.37 11.86 -2.11
CA TYR A 27 -6.23 11.10 -3.00
C TYR A 27 -6.67 9.78 -2.36
N GLU A 28 -5.73 9.03 -1.79
CA GLU A 28 -6.03 7.76 -1.13
C GLU A 28 -6.95 7.95 0.09
N SER A 29 -6.73 9.02 0.86
CA SER A 29 -7.58 9.39 2.01
C SER A 29 -9.01 9.74 1.58
N LYS A 30 -9.16 10.56 0.53
CA LYS A 30 -10.49 10.88 -0.02
C LYS A 30 -11.18 9.65 -0.59
N ASN A 31 -10.45 8.82 -1.33
CA ASN A 31 -11.02 7.63 -1.96
C ASN A 31 -11.52 6.61 -0.92
N LYS A 32 -10.83 6.50 0.23
CA LYS A 32 -11.33 5.72 1.38
C LYS A 32 -12.67 6.27 1.88
N LYS A 33 -12.78 7.58 2.10
CA LYS A 33 -14.02 8.21 2.59
C LYS A 33 -15.22 7.98 1.67
N TYR A 34 -15.06 8.23 0.37
CA TYR A 34 -16.16 8.03 -0.59
C TYR A 34 -16.68 6.58 -0.61
N LYS A 35 -15.78 5.60 -0.49
CA LYS A 35 -16.18 4.19 -0.45
C LYS A 35 -16.99 3.84 0.80
N TYR A 36 -16.63 4.39 1.96
CA TYR A 36 -17.39 4.18 3.21
C TYR A 36 -18.76 4.86 3.16
N ASP A 37 -18.83 6.09 2.65
CA ASP A 37 -20.09 6.82 2.54
C ASP A 37 -21.08 6.11 1.60
N ALA A 38 -20.61 5.61 0.45
CA ALA A 38 -21.43 4.82 -0.46
C ALA A 38 -21.98 3.54 0.20
N LEU A 39 -21.19 2.88 1.05
CA LEU A 39 -21.64 1.71 1.82
C LEU A 39 -22.68 2.03 2.86
N ILE A 40 -22.52 3.16 3.55
CA ILE A 40 -23.50 3.62 4.53
C ILE A 40 -24.81 4.00 3.82
N GLU A 41 -24.73 4.58 2.63
CA GLU A 41 -25.91 4.95 1.85
C GLU A 41 -26.63 3.73 1.26
N VAL A 42 -25.90 2.76 0.70
CA VAL A 42 -26.49 1.51 0.22
C VAL A 42 -27.07 0.70 1.38
N SER A 43 -26.37 0.58 2.51
CA SER A 43 -26.88 -0.18 3.67
C SER A 43 -28.15 0.43 4.29
N LYS A 44 -28.37 1.74 4.16
CA LYS A 44 -29.62 2.39 4.59
C LYS A 44 -30.79 2.17 3.63
N ASN A 45 -30.52 1.88 2.36
CA ASN A 45 -31.56 1.67 1.33
C ASN A 45 -31.95 0.20 1.15
N VAL A 46 -31.07 -0.73 1.52
CA VAL A 46 -31.35 -2.18 1.52
C VAL A 46 -32.18 -2.55 2.76
N LYS A 47 -33.33 -3.21 2.54
CA LYS A 47 -34.29 -3.55 3.61
C LYS A 47 -34.04 -4.91 4.27
N ASP A 48 -33.20 -5.75 3.67
CA ASP A 48 -32.91 -7.09 4.16
C ASP A 48 -31.57 -7.12 4.89
N SER A 49 -31.57 -7.59 6.14
CA SER A 49 -30.37 -7.58 7.00
C SER A 49 -29.26 -8.48 6.47
N GLU A 50 -29.61 -9.47 5.63
CA GLU A 50 -28.69 -10.44 5.06
C GLU A 50 -27.89 -9.84 3.89
N GLU A 51 -28.53 -9.10 2.98
CA GLU A 51 -27.85 -8.39 1.88
C GLU A 51 -26.92 -7.28 2.39
N VAL A 52 -27.30 -6.60 3.47
CA VAL A 52 -26.42 -5.62 4.14
C VAL A 52 -25.18 -6.30 4.72
N SER A 53 -25.35 -7.50 5.30
CA SER A 53 -24.24 -8.29 5.85
C SER A 53 -23.25 -8.73 4.75
N ASP A 54 -23.74 -9.19 3.60
CA ASP A 54 -22.90 -9.58 2.47
C ASP A 54 -22.17 -8.39 1.82
N LEU A 55 -22.82 -7.23 1.72
CA LEU A 55 -22.18 -5.99 1.27
C LEU A 55 -21.08 -5.52 2.25
N LEU A 56 -21.31 -5.66 3.56
CA LEU A 56 -20.30 -5.35 4.58
C LEU A 56 -19.13 -6.34 4.54
N ARG A 57 -19.38 -7.64 4.30
CA ARG A 57 -18.34 -8.67 4.16
C ARG A 57 -17.47 -8.46 2.93
N SER A 58 -18.07 -8.30 1.75
CA SER A 58 -17.33 -8.04 0.50
C SER A 58 -16.46 -6.78 0.58
N PHE A 59 -16.88 -5.78 1.34
CA PHE A 59 -16.06 -4.60 1.58
C PHE A 59 -14.96 -4.80 2.62
N LYS A 60 -15.22 -5.56 3.69
CA LYS A 60 -14.21 -5.96 4.67
C LYS A 60 -13.09 -6.76 4.00
N GLU A 61 -13.43 -7.61 3.05
CA GLU A 61 -12.48 -8.41 2.27
C GLU A 61 -11.69 -7.58 1.24
N SER A 62 -12.28 -6.50 0.71
CA SER A 62 -11.56 -5.50 -0.12
C SER A 62 -10.44 -4.76 0.62
N LYS A 63 -10.38 -4.90 1.95
CA LYS A 63 -9.33 -4.33 2.81
C LYS A 63 -8.06 -5.19 2.68
N LYS A 64 -7.33 -4.99 1.58
CA LYS A 64 -5.96 -5.50 1.27
C LYS A 64 -5.59 -6.77 2.05
N SER A 65 -5.96 -7.93 1.50
CA SER A 65 -5.62 -9.24 2.07
C SER A 65 -4.13 -9.32 2.42
N ASN A 66 -3.80 -9.95 3.54
CA ASN A 66 -2.42 -10.10 4.02
C ASN A 66 -1.47 -10.78 3.02
N LYS A 67 -2.05 -11.59 2.12
CA LYS A 67 -1.35 -12.19 0.97
C LYS A 67 -0.73 -11.12 0.05
N ASP A 68 -1.39 -9.98 -0.11
CA ASP A 68 -0.86 -8.85 -0.86
C ASP A 68 0.27 -8.12 -0.13
N LEU A 69 0.28 -8.10 1.21
CA LEU A 69 1.35 -7.48 1.98
C LEU A 69 2.67 -8.25 1.81
N ARG A 70 2.61 -9.58 1.85
CA ARG A 70 3.77 -10.47 1.61
C ARG A 70 4.28 -10.35 0.17
N ARG A 71 3.39 -10.31 -0.82
CA ARG A 71 3.75 -10.09 -2.23
C ARG A 71 4.36 -8.70 -2.44
N THR A 72 3.77 -7.66 -1.86
CA THR A 72 4.27 -6.28 -1.94
C THR A 72 5.65 -6.18 -1.29
N GLY A 73 5.87 -6.82 -0.14
CA GLY A 73 7.18 -6.83 0.53
C GLY A 73 8.26 -7.51 -0.29
N LEU A 74 7.95 -8.63 -0.93
CA LEU A 74 8.89 -9.34 -1.81
C LEU A 74 9.26 -8.49 -3.05
N VAL A 75 8.27 -7.89 -3.70
CA VAL A 75 8.49 -7.00 -4.86
C VAL A 75 9.36 -5.80 -4.47
N THR A 76 9.09 -5.20 -3.31
CA THR A 76 9.85 -4.05 -2.81
C THR A 76 11.29 -4.44 -2.46
N LEU A 77 11.49 -5.62 -1.88
CA LEU A 77 12.81 -6.17 -1.58
C LEU A 77 13.64 -6.38 -2.86
N PHE A 78 13.06 -7.03 -3.89
CA PHE A 78 13.72 -7.19 -5.18
C PHE A 78 13.98 -5.86 -5.88
N THR A 79 13.07 -4.90 -5.75
CA THR A 79 13.27 -3.55 -6.28
C THR A 79 14.47 -2.87 -5.62
N GLY A 80 14.62 -2.99 -4.30
CA GLY A 80 15.77 -2.47 -3.56
C GLY A 80 17.10 -3.12 -3.97
N ILE A 81 17.12 -4.46 -4.11
CA ILE A 81 18.29 -5.19 -4.63
C ILE A 81 18.63 -4.74 -6.05
N GLY A 82 17.62 -4.61 -6.92
CA GLY A 82 17.80 -4.17 -8.30
C GLY A 82 18.38 -2.75 -8.39
N LEU A 83 17.92 -1.84 -7.54
CA LEU A 83 18.42 -0.46 -7.50
C LEU A 83 19.86 -0.40 -6.95
N ALA A 84 20.17 -1.19 -5.93
CA ALA A 84 21.53 -1.29 -5.40
C ALA A 84 22.49 -1.94 -6.41
N ALA A 85 22.06 -2.98 -7.12
CA ALA A 85 22.84 -3.62 -8.17
C ALA A 85 23.03 -2.67 -9.38
N LEU A 86 22.01 -1.92 -9.77
CA LEU A 86 22.09 -0.95 -10.87
C LEU A 86 23.14 0.13 -10.58
N ASP A 87 23.22 0.62 -9.34
CA ASP A 87 24.26 1.58 -8.98
C ASP A 87 25.65 0.94 -9.03
N LYS A 88 25.82 -0.25 -8.44
CA LYS A 88 27.11 -0.93 -8.36
C LYS A 88 27.66 -1.39 -9.72
N PHE A 89 26.79 -1.80 -10.65
CA PHE A 89 27.19 -2.35 -11.95
C PHE A 89 26.99 -1.38 -13.12
N GLY A 90 26.32 -0.24 -12.91
CA GLY A 90 25.95 0.69 -13.98
C GLY A 90 26.39 2.13 -13.74
N LEU A 91 25.92 2.76 -12.66
CA LEU A 91 26.06 4.22 -12.46
C LEU A 91 27.28 4.63 -11.62
N ASP A 92 27.75 3.77 -10.73
CA ASP A 92 28.89 3.97 -9.81
C ASP A 92 28.86 5.30 -9.03
N THR A 93 27.66 5.78 -8.70
CA THR A 93 27.47 7.06 -7.99
C THR A 93 27.45 6.92 -6.47
N GLY A 94 27.24 5.71 -5.94
CA GLY A 94 27.15 5.39 -4.51
C GLY A 94 25.85 5.84 -3.83
N VAL A 95 25.18 6.87 -4.37
CA VAL A 95 23.91 7.40 -3.85
C VAL A 95 22.76 6.42 -4.08
N PHE A 96 22.65 5.85 -5.28
CA PHE A 96 21.57 4.92 -5.61
C PHE A 96 21.73 3.56 -4.90
N PHE A 97 22.96 3.18 -4.53
CA PHE A 97 23.24 2.03 -3.68
C PHE A 97 22.62 2.21 -2.29
N GLY A 98 22.80 3.38 -1.68
CA GLY A 98 22.18 3.73 -0.40
C GLY A 98 20.65 3.72 -0.46
N VAL A 99 20.06 4.30 -1.52
CA VAL A 99 18.61 4.28 -1.74
C VAL A 99 18.10 2.85 -1.95
N GLY A 100 18.83 2.02 -2.70
CA GLY A 100 18.48 0.62 -2.94
C GLY A 100 18.48 -0.21 -1.66
N LEU A 101 19.48 -0.02 -0.78
CA LEU A 101 19.50 -0.66 0.54
C LEU A 101 18.32 -0.21 1.40
N LEU A 102 17.99 1.09 1.41
CA LEU A 102 16.83 1.61 2.15
C LEU A 102 15.53 0.95 1.69
N VAL A 103 15.31 0.85 0.38
CA VAL A 103 14.13 0.19 -0.20
C VAL A 103 14.11 -1.31 0.14
N MET A 104 15.27 -1.96 0.15
CA MET A 104 15.39 -3.36 0.56
C MET A 104 14.95 -3.58 2.01
N PHE A 105 15.39 -2.72 2.94
CA PHE A 105 14.96 -2.78 4.35
C PHE A 105 13.45 -2.56 4.52
N ILE A 106 12.85 -1.66 3.72
CA ILE A 106 11.39 -1.48 3.70
C ILE A 106 10.69 -2.78 3.26
N GLY A 107 11.19 -3.42 2.20
CA GLY A 107 10.66 -4.69 1.72
C GLY A 107 10.71 -5.82 2.76
N VAL A 108 11.82 -5.93 3.51
CA VAL A 108 11.94 -6.87 4.64
C VAL A 108 10.89 -6.57 5.72
N GLY A 109 10.72 -5.31 6.09
CA GLY A 109 9.69 -4.89 7.05
C GLY A 109 8.27 -5.25 6.60
N GLN A 110 7.95 -5.06 5.33
CA GLN A 110 6.65 -5.45 4.75
C GLN A 110 6.44 -6.96 4.72
N MET A 111 7.48 -7.75 4.43
CA MET A 111 7.39 -9.21 4.51
C MET A 111 7.12 -9.68 5.94
N ILE A 112 7.84 -9.13 6.93
CA ILE A 112 7.64 -9.46 8.35
C ILE A 112 6.22 -9.05 8.79
N ALA A 113 5.74 -7.86 8.41
CA ALA A 113 4.39 -7.42 8.72
C ALA A 113 3.32 -8.37 8.16
N GLY A 114 3.53 -8.90 6.96
CA GLY A 114 2.63 -9.87 6.35
C GLY A 114 2.64 -11.27 6.98
N TYR A 115 3.64 -11.58 7.81
CA TYR A 115 3.70 -12.80 8.63
C TYR A 115 3.18 -12.56 10.06
N VAL A 116 3.49 -11.41 10.66
CA VAL A 116 3.16 -11.05 12.05
C VAL A 116 1.68 -10.70 12.22
N TYR A 117 1.05 -10.13 11.21
CA TYR A 117 -0.41 -10.11 11.13
C TYR A 117 -0.82 -11.36 10.35
N PRO A 118 -1.20 -12.47 10.98
CA PRO A 118 -1.78 -13.60 10.28
C PRO A 118 -3.22 -13.27 9.82
N ASN A 119 -3.72 -14.06 8.87
CA ASN A 119 -5.09 -13.99 8.35
C ASN A 119 -6.07 -13.85 9.52
N GLN A 120 -6.95 -12.85 9.45
CA GLN A 120 -8.07 -12.80 10.37
C GLN A 120 -8.86 -14.13 10.22
N PRO A 121 -9.36 -14.71 11.32
CA PRO A 121 -10.13 -15.96 11.33
C PRO A 121 -11.42 -15.91 10.50
N ASP A 122 -11.74 -14.73 9.92
CA ASP A 122 -12.84 -14.49 9.01
C ASP A 122 -12.81 -15.40 7.78
N GLU A 123 -11.63 -15.76 7.25
CA GLU A 123 -11.49 -16.63 6.07
C GLU A 123 -11.93 -18.08 6.36
N ILE A 124 -11.87 -18.53 7.62
CA ILE A 124 -12.39 -19.85 8.00
C ILE A 124 -13.89 -19.78 8.28
N ASN A 125 -14.35 -18.72 8.95
CA ASN A 125 -15.79 -18.55 9.23
C ASN A 125 -16.61 -18.38 7.95
N ASP A 126 -16.15 -17.61 6.96
CA ASP A 126 -16.86 -17.46 5.68
C ASP A 126 -16.96 -18.79 4.91
N VAL A 127 -15.88 -19.58 4.95
CA VAL A 127 -15.87 -20.89 4.32
C VAL A 127 -16.87 -21.82 5.02
N VAL A 128 -16.88 -21.87 6.35
CA VAL A 128 -17.85 -22.66 7.13
C VAL A 128 -19.30 -22.20 6.90
N GLU A 129 -19.55 -20.90 6.87
CA GLU A 129 -20.90 -20.35 6.69
C GLU A 129 -21.43 -20.55 5.27
N SER A 130 -20.55 -20.56 4.27
CA SER A 130 -20.89 -20.98 2.89
C SER A 130 -21.25 -22.46 2.78
N TYR A 131 -20.74 -23.30 3.69
CA TYR A 131 -21.12 -24.71 3.80
C TYR A 131 -22.42 -24.92 4.58
N GLU A 132 -22.75 -24.05 5.54
CA GLU A 132 -24.02 -24.12 6.30
C GLU A 132 -25.22 -23.58 5.52
N LYS A 133 -25.02 -22.64 4.60
CA LYS A 133 -26.09 -22.08 3.74
C LYS A 133 -26.44 -22.95 2.52
N LYS A 134 -25.81 -24.11 2.34
CA LYS A 134 -26.01 -25.02 1.21
C LYS A 134 -26.77 -26.28 1.61
#